data_AF-A0A7X6VNJ6-F1
#
_entry.id   AF-A0A7X6VNJ6-F1
#
_cell.length_a   1.000
_cell.length_b   1.000
_cell.length_c   1.000
_cell.angle_alpha   90.00
_cell.angle_beta   90.00
_cell.angle_gamma   90.00
#
_symmetry.space_group_name_H-M   'P 1'
#
loop_
_entity.id
_entity.type
_entity.pdbx_description
1 polymer ?
#
loop_
_entity_poly.entity_id
_entity_poly.type
_entity_poly.pdbx_seq_one_letter_code
_entity_poly.pdbx_strand_id
1 'polypeptide(L)'
;MNKKKPFKLYNENEKLKIIQDHLENKIPIRACAAKHNVATTSIVMWLRAYRDYGKEGLKSQIGKKKGKGKGRTIGTFKPRTTIEELEKENIKLRVEIERLKKGYLTKGVGARKEFISINNKNFKSLKD
;
A
#
# COMPACT_ATOMS: atom_id res chain seq x y z
N MET A 1 -31.02 -9.82 -7.35
CA MET A 1 -29.82 -9.03 -7.72
C MET A 1 -29.63 -7.89 -6.73
N ASN A 2 -28.64 -7.97 -5.84
CA ASN A 2 -28.30 -6.87 -4.93
C ASN A 2 -27.54 -5.80 -5.73
N LYS A 3 -28.23 -4.76 -6.22
CA LYS A 3 -27.60 -3.65 -6.93
C LYS A 3 -26.66 -2.93 -5.95
N LYS A 4 -25.35 -2.94 -6.21
CA LYS A 4 -24.36 -2.20 -5.41
C LYS A 4 -24.72 -0.71 -5.45
N LYS A 5 -24.92 -0.09 -4.28
CA LYS A 5 -25.22 1.34 -4.18
C LYS A 5 -24.02 2.13 -4.75
N PRO A 6 -24.23 3.09 -5.66
CA PRO A 6 -23.13 3.87 -6.23
C PRO A 6 -22.41 4.66 -5.13
N PHE A 7 -21.10 4.77 -5.24
CA PHE A 7 -20.30 5.57 -4.32
C PHE A 7 -20.62 7.05 -4.53
N LYS A 8 -21.25 7.67 -3.52
CA LYS A 8 -21.52 9.11 -3.50
C LYS A 8 -20.45 9.81 -2.68
N LEU A 9 -19.78 10.80 -3.28
CA LEU A 9 -18.97 11.77 -2.54
C LEU A 9 -19.87 12.85 -1.97
N TYR A 10 -19.56 13.28 -0.75
CA TYR A 10 -20.26 14.38 -0.08
C TYR A 10 -19.32 15.56 0.06
N ASN A 11 -19.80 16.73 -0.34
CA ASN A 11 -19.08 17.99 -0.17
C ASN A 11 -19.12 18.45 1.29
N GLU A 12 -18.22 19.35 1.68
CA GLU A 12 -18.14 19.89 3.04
C GLU A 12 -19.48 20.49 3.50
N ASN A 13 -20.10 21.30 2.64
CA ASN A 13 -21.39 21.94 2.93
C ASN A 13 -22.53 20.92 3.09
N GLU A 14 -22.54 19.84 2.31
CA GLU A 14 -23.54 18.79 2.44
C GLU A 14 -23.39 18.05 3.77
N LYS A 15 -22.16 17.69 4.14
CA LYS A 15 -21.88 17.05 5.44
C LYS A 15 -22.27 17.94 6.60
N LEU A 16 -21.99 19.25 6.50
CA LEU A 16 -22.33 20.23 7.52
C LEU A 16 -23.84 20.28 7.71
N LYS A 17 -24.61 20.40 6.62
CA LYS A 17 -26.08 20.40 6.68
C LYS A 17 -26.65 19.15 7.37
N ILE A 18 -26.08 17.97 7.08
CA ILE A 18 -26.51 16.70 7.69
C ILE A 18 -26.24 16.67 9.20
N ILE A 19 -25.07 17.17 9.61
CA ILE A 19 -24.70 17.26 11.04
C ILE A 19 -25.59 18.28 11.75
N GLN A 20 -25.83 19.41 11.13
CA GLN A 20 -26.63 20.50 11.68
C GLN A 20 -28.09 20.06 11.88
N ASP A 21 -28.64 19.28 10.94
CA ASP A 21 -29.92 18.60 11.09
C ASP A 21 -29.97 17.67 12.32
N HIS A 22 -28.87 17.02 12.69
CA HIS A 22 -28.82 16.17 13.88
C HIS A 22 -28.72 17.00 15.16
N LEU A 23 -27.89 18.05 15.16
CA LEU A 23 -27.58 18.86 16.35
C LEU A 23 -28.70 19.86 16.68
N GLU A 24 -29.21 20.60 15.69
CA GLU A 24 -30.21 21.66 15.88
C GLU A 24 -31.62 21.09 15.93
N ASN A 25 -31.98 20.24 14.95
CA ASN A 25 -33.33 19.67 14.85
C ASN A 25 -33.51 18.42 15.74
N LYS A 26 -32.49 18.02 16.51
CA LYS A 26 -32.46 16.83 17.39
C LYS A 26 -32.95 15.54 16.72
N ILE A 27 -32.79 15.44 15.40
CA ILE A 27 -33.24 14.29 14.62
C ILE A 27 -32.31 13.11 14.92
N PRO A 28 -32.81 11.90 15.20
CA PRO A 28 -31.94 10.75 15.46
C PRO A 28 -31.10 10.40 14.22
N ILE A 29 -29.87 9.92 14.43
CA ILE A 29 -28.90 9.62 13.35
C ILE A 29 -29.50 8.70 12.27
N ARG A 30 -30.34 7.72 12.67
CA ARG A 30 -31.03 6.82 11.73
C ARG A 30 -32.00 7.57 10.82
N ALA A 31 -32.74 8.54 11.34
CA ALA A 31 -33.64 9.36 10.54
C ALA A 31 -32.86 10.32 9.63
N CYS A 32 -31.75 10.91 10.08
CA CYS A 32 -30.84 11.67 9.22
C CYS A 32 -30.26 10.82 8.09
N ALA A 33 -29.85 9.59 8.39
CA ALA A 33 -29.33 8.63 7.41
C ALA A 33 -30.36 8.31 6.33
N ALA A 34 -31.61 8.07 6.71
CA ALA A 34 -32.70 7.85 5.77
C ALA A 34 -33.00 9.10 4.92
N LYS A 35 -33.16 10.28 5.56
CA LYS A 35 -33.47 11.56 4.91
C LYS A 35 -32.44 11.94 3.84
N HIS A 36 -31.15 11.78 4.15
CA HIS A 36 -30.05 12.19 3.28
C HIS A 36 -29.45 11.02 2.47
N ASN A 37 -30.05 9.83 2.58
CA ASN A 37 -29.61 8.59 1.95
C ASN A 37 -28.12 8.26 2.21
N VAL A 38 -27.64 8.55 3.42
CA VAL A 38 -26.25 8.37 3.85
C VAL A 38 -26.15 7.15 4.77
N ALA A 39 -25.02 6.44 4.76
CA ALA A 39 -24.77 5.42 5.77
C ALA A 39 -24.65 6.04 7.18
N THR A 40 -25.29 5.43 8.16
CA THR A 40 -25.23 5.83 9.59
C THR A 40 -23.79 5.96 10.08
N THR A 41 -22.90 5.05 9.67
CA THR A 41 -21.47 5.06 10.01
C THR A 41 -20.77 6.31 9.51
N SER A 42 -21.07 6.78 8.30
CA SER A 42 -20.50 8.02 7.76
C SER A 42 -20.90 9.24 8.58
N ILE A 43 -22.18 9.31 9.01
CA ILE A 43 -22.67 10.42 9.84
C ILE A 43 -21.95 10.42 11.19
N VAL A 44 -21.79 9.26 11.83
CA VAL A 44 -21.04 9.13 13.10
C VAL A 44 -19.58 9.58 12.93
N MET A 45 -18.92 9.20 11.84
CA MET A 45 -17.55 9.64 11.55
C MET A 45 -17.47 11.16 11.37
N TRP A 46 -18.42 11.77 10.66
CA TRP A 46 -18.45 13.21 10.46
C TRP A 46 -18.74 13.96 11.75
N LEU A 47 -19.65 13.46 12.61
CA LEU A 47 -19.93 14.04 13.92
C LEU A 47 -18.69 14.04 14.82
N ARG A 48 -17.92 12.94 14.82
CA ARG A 48 -16.64 12.87 15.54
C ARG A 48 -15.64 13.88 15.00
N ALA A 49 -15.45 13.92 13.68
CA ALA A 49 -14.52 14.87 13.05
C ALA A 49 -14.94 16.33 13.30
N TYR A 50 -16.25 16.62 13.32
CA TYR A 50 -16.78 17.94 13.64
C TYR A 50 -16.58 18.31 15.12
N ARG A 51 -16.70 17.34 16.03
CA ARG A 51 -16.41 17.57 17.45
C ARG A 51 -14.93 17.90 17.69
N ASP A 52 -14.02 17.21 17.01
CA ASP A 52 -12.58 17.33 17.25
C ASP A 52 -11.96 18.54 16.53
N TYR A 53 -12.41 18.83 15.30
CA TYR A 53 -11.79 19.82 14.40
C TYR A 53 -12.78 20.87 13.85
N GLY A 54 -14.01 20.90 14.35
CA GLY A 54 -15.05 21.80 13.85
C GLY A 54 -15.37 21.58 12.37
N LYS A 55 -15.73 22.67 11.69
CA LYS A 55 -16.03 22.66 10.26
C LYS A 55 -14.89 22.09 9.40
N GLU A 56 -13.63 22.32 9.81
CA GLU A 56 -12.46 21.86 9.07
C GLU A 56 -12.34 20.34 9.03
N GLY A 57 -12.84 19.65 10.05
CA GLY A 57 -12.89 18.19 10.09
C GLY A 57 -13.78 17.56 9.00
N LEU A 58 -14.68 18.34 8.40
CA LEU A 58 -15.58 17.88 7.33
C LEU A 58 -14.99 18.01 5.93
N LYS A 59 -13.89 18.79 5.78
CA LYS A 59 -13.18 18.97 4.52
C LYS A 59 -12.76 17.60 3.98
N SER A 60 -13.10 17.35 2.72
CA SER A 60 -12.71 16.11 2.05
C SER A 60 -11.18 16.01 2.00
N GLN A 61 -10.66 14.86 2.43
CA GLN A 61 -9.25 14.50 2.30
C GLN A 61 -9.01 13.61 1.06
N ILE A 62 -10.07 13.29 0.30
CA ILE A 62 -9.94 12.60 -0.98
C ILE A 62 -9.12 13.49 -1.93
N GLY A 63 -8.15 12.90 -2.64
CA GLY A 63 -7.34 13.61 -3.64
C GLY A 63 -6.23 14.50 -3.09
N LYS A 64 -6.23 14.82 -1.79
CA LYS A 64 -5.05 15.40 -1.14
C LYS A 64 -4.00 14.30 -1.05
N LYS A 65 -3.03 14.33 -1.98
CA LYS A 65 -1.89 13.42 -2.01
C LYS A 65 -1.34 13.34 -0.59
N LYS A 66 -1.50 12.20 0.08
CA LYS A 66 -0.70 11.89 1.26
C LYS A 66 0.75 12.13 0.80
N GLY A 67 1.51 12.94 1.53
CA GLY A 67 2.83 13.43 1.10
C GLY A 67 3.70 12.33 0.47
N LYS A 68 4.68 12.74 -0.34
CA LYS A 68 5.62 11.84 -1.05
C LYS A 68 5.92 10.60 -0.20
N GLY A 69 5.38 9.42 -0.57
CA GLY A 69 5.63 8.15 0.13
C GLY A 69 4.46 7.48 0.88
N LYS A 70 3.23 8.02 0.86
CA LYS A 70 2.08 7.37 1.56
C LYS A 70 1.08 6.69 0.62
N GLY A 71 1.59 5.97 -0.37
CA GLY A 71 0.91 4.86 -1.04
C GLY A 71 1.87 3.68 -1.03
N ARG A 72 1.40 2.48 -0.65
CA ARG A 72 2.21 1.27 -0.78
C ARG A 72 2.39 1.05 -2.28
N THR A 73 3.58 1.31 -2.81
CA THR A 73 3.92 0.90 -4.16
C THR A 73 4.02 -0.62 -4.14
N ILE A 74 2.96 -1.29 -4.53
CA ILE A 74 3.07 -2.66 -5.01
C ILE A 74 4.04 -2.61 -6.20
N GLY A 75 5.25 -3.14 -6.01
CA GLY A 75 6.18 -3.45 -7.11
C GLY A 75 7.23 -2.40 -7.52
N THR A 76 7.16 -1.11 -7.14
CA THR A 76 8.18 -0.16 -7.60
C THR A 76 9.30 0.03 -6.59
N PHE A 77 10.32 -0.82 -6.68
CA PHE A 77 11.66 -0.53 -6.18
C PHE A 77 12.08 0.83 -6.77
N LYS A 78 12.18 1.86 -5.92
CA LYS A 78 12.79 3.13 -6.29
C LYS A 78 14.29 2.86 -6.50
N PRO A 79 14.91 3.24 -7.64
CA PRO A 79 16.34 3.07 -7.80
C PRO A 79 17.02 3.90 -6.71
N ARG A 80 17.68 3.16 -5.85
CA ARG A 80 18.64 3.62 -4.87
C ARG A 80 19.78 4.27 -5.63
N THR A 81 20.35 5.35 -5.13
CA THR A 81 21.45 6.12 -5.76
C THR A 81 22.46 5.21 -6.46
N THR A 82 23.01 5.64 -7.61
CA THR A 82 23.96 4.88 -8.46
C THR A 82 24.97 4.03 -7.69
N ILE A 83 25.45 4.52 -6.55
CA ILE A 83 26.34 3.80 -5.61
C ILE A 83 25.76 2.46 -5.13
N GLU A 84 24.51 2.43 -4.65
CA GLU A 84 23.90 1.21 -4.10
C GLU A 84 23.59 0.16 -5.19
N GLU A 85 23.35 0.61 -6.43
CA GLU A 85 23.20 -0.29 -7.60
C GLU A 85 24.54 -0.90 -7.99
N LEU A 86 25.59 -0.07 -8.05
CA LEU A 86 26.96 -0.51 -8.29
C LEU A 86 27.47 -1.46 -7.21
N GLU A 87 27.11 -1.25 -5.94
CA GLU A 87 27.42 -2.16 -4.84
C GLU A 87 26.74 -3.52 -5.01
N LYS A 88 25.46 -3.54 -5.38
CA LYS A 88 24.74 -4.80 -5.67
C LYS A 88 25.35 -5.56 -6.83
N GLU A 89 25.71 -4.85 -7.90
CA GLU A 89 26.38 -5.45 -9.06
C GLU A 89 27.75 -5.99 -8.68
N ASN A 90 28.53 -5.24 -7.90
CA ASN A 90 29.80 -5.72 -7.35
C ASN A 90 29.64 -7.01 -6.53
N ILE A 91 28.63 -7.09 -5.66
CA ILE A 91 28.35 -8.30 -4.88
C ILE A 91 28.02 -9.47 -5.80
N LYS A 92 27.16 -9.28 -6.82
CA LYS A 92 26.82 -10.33 -7.79
C LYS A 92 28.05 -10.82 -8.55
N LEU A 93 28.88 -9.90 -9.04
CA LEU A 93 30.10 -10.23 -9.78
C LEU A 93 31.11 -10.97 -8.90
N ARG A 94 31.29 -10.57 -7.64
CA ARG A 94 32.16 -11.27 -6.68
C ARG A 94 31.72 -12.73 -6.47
N VAL A 95 30.42 -12.95 -6.26
CA VAL A 95 29.85 -14.30 -6.12
C VAL A 95 30.05 -15.13 -7.39
N GLU A 96 29.85 -14.52 -8.56
CA GLU A 96 30.04 -15.20 -9.86
C GLU A 96 31.51 -15.61 -10.06
N ILE A 97 32.45 -14.70 -9.79
CA ILE A 97 33.89 -14.95 -9.86
C ILE A 97 34.28 -16.09 -8.92
N GLU A 98 33.82 -16.06 -7.66
CA GLU A 98 34.12 -17.10 -6.70
C GLU A 98 33.62 -18.47 -7.18
N ARG A 99 32.40 -18.51 -7.72
CA ARG A 99 31.82 -19.74 -8.26
C ARG A 99 32.61 -20.29 -9.45
N LEU A 100 32.97 -19.42 -10.40
CA LEU A 100 33.74 -19.79 -11.59
C LEU A 100 35.16 -20.25 -11.21
N LYS A 101 35.81 -19.60 -10.24
CA LYS A 101 37.11 -20.04 -9.69
C LYS A 101 37.05 -21.42 -9.07
N LYS A 102 35.94 -21.75 -8.39
CA LYS A 102 35.70 -23.11 -7.87
C LYS A 102 35.30 -24.11 -8.98
N GLY A 103 35.03 -23.63 -10.20
CA GLY A 103 34.81 -24.45 -11.38
C GLY A 103 33.36 -24.88 -11.58
N TYR A 104 32.37 -24.07 -11.19
CA TYR A 104 30.96 -24.37 -11.46
C TYR A 104 30.28 -23.36 -12.40
N LEU A 105 29.35 -23.84 -13.21
CA LEU A 105 28.34 -23.05 -13.91
C LEU A 105 27.03 -23.06 -13.12
N THR A 106 26.21 -22.01 -13.26
CA THR A 106 24.84 -22.01 -12.74
C THR A 106 23.87 -21.95 -13.89
N LYS A 107 22.83 -22.79 -13.86
CA LYS A 107 21.71 -22.76 -14.79
C LYS A 107 20.41 -22.47 -14.04
N GLY A 108 19.57 -21.62 -14.62
CA GLY A 108 18.28 -21.24 -14.02
C GLY A 108 18.39 -20.27 -12.84
N VAL A 109 17.23 -19.92 -12.29
CA VAL A 109 17.06 -18.91 -11.21
C VAL A 109 16.09 -19.40 -10.15
N GLY A 110 16.22 -18.86 -8.94
CA GLY A 110 15.33 -19.18 -7.81
C GLY A 110 15.33 -20.67 -7.48
N ALA A 111 14.15 -21.25 -7.33
CA ALA A 111 13.96 -22.67 -7.00
C ALA A 111 14.45 -23.64 -8.10
N ARG A 112 14.65 -23.17 -9.33
CA ARG A 112 15.17 -23.96 -10.47
C ARG A 112 16.66 -23.72 -10.72
N LYS A 113 17.39 -23.26 -9.72
CA LYS A 113 18.82 -23.00 -9.83
C LYS A 113 19.61 -24.30 -9.65
N GLU A 114 20.41 -24.65 -10.65
CA GLU A 114 21.26 -25.84 -10.68
C GLU A 114 22.73 -25.44 -10.83
N PHE A 115 23.64 -26.16 -10.15
CA PHE A 115 25.08 -25.96 -10.27
C PHE A 115 25.72 -27.12 -11.05
N ILE A 116 26.45 -26.79 -12.11
CA ILE A 116 27.06 -27.75 -13.03
C ILE A 116 28.57 -27.65 -12.89
N SER A 117 29.26 -28.75 -12.57
CA SER A 117 30.73 -28.72 -12.52
C SER A 117 31.34 -28.61 -13.91
N ILE A 118 32.31 -27.72 -14.08
CA ILE A 118 33.11 -27.56 -15.30
C ILE A 118 34.32 -28.51 -15.27
N ASN A 119 34.83 -28.81 -14.08
CA ASN A 119 36.02 -29.66 -13.90
C ASN A 119 35.62 -30.98 -13.26
N ASN A 120 36.19 -32.11 -13.71
CA ASN A 120 36.00 -33.45 -13.13
C ASN A 120 36.58 -33.62 -11.70
N LYS A 121 36.67 -32.52 -10.94
CA LYS A 121 37.07 -32.55 -9.53
C LYS A 121 35.89 -33.09 -8.72
N ASN A 122 36.05 -34.31 -8.20
CA ASN A 122 35.09 -34.97 -7.34
C ASN A 122 34.73 -34.08 -6.14
N PHE A 123 33.48 -33.63 -6.05
CA PHE A 123 32.99 -32.98 -4.84
C PHE A 123 32.69 -34.05 -3.81
N LYS A 124 33.58 -34.19 -2.82
CA LYS A 124 33.21 -34.87 -1.58
C LYS A 124 32.03 -34.07 -1.00
N SER A 125 30.88 -34.72 -0.95
CA SER A 125 29.60 -34.10 -0.63
C SER A 125 29.67 -33.35 0.70
N LEU A 126 29.54 -32.02 0.65
CA LEU A 126 29.13 -31.22 1.80
C LEU A 126 27.64 -31.47 2.03
N LYS A 127 27.33 -32.64 2.60
CA LYS A 127 26.08 -32.92 3.29
C LYS A 127 26.46 -33.06 4.76
N ASP A 128 26.23 -32.00 5.51
CA ASP A 128 25.89 -32.01 6.93
C ASP A 128 24.67 -31.10 7.09
#